data_AF-A0A816B1D9-F1
#
_entry.id   AF-A0A816B1D9-F1
#
_cell.length_a   1.000
_cell.length_b   1.000
_cell.length_c   1.000
_cell.angle_alpha   90.00
_cell.angle_beta   90.00
_cell.angle_gamma   90.00
#
_symmetry.space_group_name_H-M   'P 1'
#
loop_
_entity.id
_entity.type
_entity.pdbx_description
1 polymer ?
#
loop_
_entity_poly.entity_id
_entity_poly.type
_entity_poly.pdbx_seq_one_letter_code
_entity_poly.pdbx_strand_id
1 'polypeptide(L)'
;MPKRNNDLLSDVSDVDRGVPRGTALGSVLFLPFHADMPTEIPSSQHTHMYADDVASVIDASPWWKSTEVITNIQKIAQQTNIK
;
A
#
# COMPACT_ATOMS: atom_id res chain seq x y z
N MET A 1 20.31 -12.17 50.76
CA MET A 1 20.04 -12.60 49.36
C MET A 1 19.03 -11.65 48.74
N PRO A 2 19.34 -10.95 47.65
CA PRO A 2 18.37 -10.06 47.02
C PRO A 2 17.45 -10.88 46.08
N LYS A 3 16.13 -10.68 46.20
CA LYS A 3 15.13 -11.25 45.28
C LYS A 3 15.09 -10.39 44.01
N ARG A 4 15.25 -11.02 42.84
CA ARG A 4 15.03 -10.38 41.53
C ARG A 4 13.52 -10.43 41.21
N ASN A 5 12.93 -9.26 40.94
CA ASN A 5 11.59 -9.14 40.39
C ASN A 5 11.69 -9.35 38.87
N ASN A 6 11.24 -10.51 38.38
CA ASN A 6 11.39 -10.93 36.98
C ASN A 6 10.08 -10.83 36.16
N ASP A 7 9.07 -10.09 36.59
CA ASP A 7 7.75 -10.10 35.93
C ASP A 7 7.59 -9.06 34.80
N LEU A 8 8.68 -8.48 34.27
CA LEU A 8 8.63 -7.40 33.26
C LEU A 8 9.40 -7.68 31.96
N LEU A 9 10.05 -8.84 31.82
CA LEU A 9 10.72 -9.22 30.58
C LEU A 9 9.93 -10.33 29.91
N SER A 10 9.44 -10.07 28.69
CA SER A 10 8.82 -11.07 27.83
C SER A 10 9.80 -12.23 27.62
N ASP A 11 9.30 -13.47 27.67
CA ASP A 11 10.08 -14.64 27.32
C ASP A 11 10.76 -14.45 25.96
N VAL A 12 12.05 -14.79 25.90
CA VAL A 12 12.83 -14.76 24.66
C VAL A 12 12.29 -15.86 23.76
N SER A 13 11.57 -15.48 22.71
CA SER A 13 11.14 -16.40 21.66
C SER A 13 12.10 -16.31 20.48
N ASP A 14 12.46 -17.46 19.91
CA ASP A 14 13.17 -17.49 18.64
C ASP A 14 12.25 -16.96 17.53
N VAL A 15 12.75 -16.01 16.77
CA VAL A 15 12.01 -15.38 15.67
C VAL A 15 12.32 -16.14 14.39
N ASP A 16 11.45 -17.09 14.03
CA ASP A 16 11.61 -17.89 12.82
C ASP A 16 11.38 -17.09 11.52
N ARG A 17 10.57 -16.03 11.60
CA ARG A 17 10.13 -15.24 10.44
C ARG A 17 9.83 -13.78 10.79
N GLY A 18 9.95 -12.93 9.78
CA GLY A 18 9.66 -11.52 9.87
C GLY A 18 10.80 -10.73 10.48
N VAL A 19 10.53 -9.47 10.78
CA VAL A 19 11.53 -8.52 11.27
C VAL A 19 11.05 -7.97 12.61
N PRO A 20 11.88 -7.96 13.66
CA PRO A 20 11.47 -7.47 14.98
C PRO A 20 11.03 -6.00 14.93
N ARG A 21 9.84 -5.73 15.46
CA ARG A 21 9.29 -4.36 15.56
C ARG A 21 10.14 -3.50 16.48
N GLY A 22 10.30 -2.23 16.14
CA GLY A 22 11.07 -1.27 16.94
C GLY A 22 12.59 -1.33 16.72
N THR A 23 13.07 -2.19 15.81
CA THR A 23 14.49 -2.18 15.41
C THR A 23 14.70 -1.18 14.27
N ALA A 24 15.72 -0.32 14.39
CA ALA A 24 16.06 0.65 13.35
C ALA A 24 16.45 -0.04 12.02
N LEU A 25 17.10 -1.19 12.12
CA LEU A 25 17.50 -1.98 10.96
C LEU A 25 16.31 -2.63 10.26
N GLY A 26 15.22 -2.88 11.00
CA GLY A 26 14.08 -3.59 10.45
C GLY A 26 13.36 -2.84 9.34
N SER A 27 13.18 -1.53 9.51
CA SER A 27 12.64 -0.65 8.47
C SER A 27 13.55 -0.55 7.25
N VAL A 28 14.87 -0.62 7.43
CA VAL A 28 15.84 -0.57 6.33
C VAL A 28 15.85 -1.88 5.54
N LEU A 29 15.77 -3.02 6.21
CA LEU A 29 15.69 -4.34 5.57
C LEU A 29 14.38 -4.56 4.82
N PHE A 30 13.33 -3.82 5.17
CA PHE A 30 12.05 -3.85 4.47
C PHE A 30 12.14 -3.23 3.07
N LEU A 31 12.97 -2.19 2.87
CA LEU A 31 13.10 -1.50 1.58
C LEU A 31 13.56 -2.42 0.42
N PRO A 32 14.66 -3.19 0.54
CA PRO A 32 15.09 -4.08 -0.55
C PRO A 32 14.16 -5.27 -0.77
N PHE A 33 13.39 -5.70 0.25
CA PHE A 33 12.43 -6.80 0.07
C PHE A 33 11.31 -6.45 -0.92
N HIS A 34 10.96 -5.17 -1.03
CA HIS A 34 9.87 -4.70 -1.89
C HIS A 34 10.40 -3.81 -3.04
N ALA A 35 11.73 -3.76 -3.26
CA ALA A 35 12.35 -2.87 -4.24
C ALA A 35 12.10 -3.33 -5.70
N ASP A 36 11.78 -4.60 -5.87
CA ASP A 36 11.48 -5.30 -7.11
C ASP A 36 9.97 -5.27 -7.44
N MET A 37 9.11 -4.83 -6.52
CA MET A 37 7.68 -4.66 -6.83
C MET A 37 7.42 -3.65 -7.97
N PRO A 38 8.03 -2.45 -7.99
CA PRO A 38 7.82 -1.48 -9.07
C PRO A 38 8.18 -1.99 -10.45
N THR A 39 9.13 -2.91 -10.57
CA THR A 39 9.55 -3.48 -11.87
C THR A 39 8.54 -4.46 -12.45
N GLU A 40 7.69 -5.05 -11.60
CA GLU A 40 6.63 -5.98 -12.01
C GLU A 40 5.28 -5.27 -12.28
N ILE A 41 5.19 -3.97 -11.98
CA ILE A 41 3.96 -3.18 -12.14
C ILE A 41 3.89 -2.62 -13.57
N PRO A 42 2.77 -2.81 -14.29
CA PRO A 42 2.59 -2.27 -15.64
C PRO A 42 2.75 -0.75 -15.70
N SER A 43 3.35 -0.24 -16.79
CA SER A 43 3.60 1.19 -16.97
C SER A 43 2.33 2.07 -17.05
N SER A 44 1.15 1.49 -17.23
CA SER A 44 -0.16 2.16 -17.18
C SER A 44 -0.65 2.46 -15.76
N GLN A 45 0.15 2.10 -14.75
CA GLN A 45 -0.19 2.19 -13.35
C GLN A 45 0.90 2.98 -12.62
N HIS A 46 0.51 4.08 -11.99
CA HIS A 46 1.41 4.88 -11.16
C HIS A 46 1.37 4.35 -9.73
N THR A 47 2.45 3.70 -9.30
CA THR A 47 2.56 3.14 -7.95
C THR A 47 3.54 3.94 -7.10
N HIS A 48 3.08 4.34 -5.92
CA HIS A 48 3.86 4.97 -4.87
C HIS A 48 3.96 4.01 -3.69
N MET A 49 5.17 3.83 -3.18
CA MET A 49 5.45 2.94 -2.06
C MET A 49 6.15 3.72 -0.94
N TYR A 50 5.72 3.51 0.29
CA TYR A 50 6.32 4.09 1.48
C TYR A 50 6.29 3.08 2.62
N ALA A 51 7.46 2.60 3.05
CA ALA A 51 7.55 1.46 3.97
C ALA A 51 6.62 0.32 3.49
N ASP A 52 5.69 -0.14 4.32
CA ASP A 52 4.69 -1.17 4.02
C ASP A 52 3.44 -0.68 3.27
N ASP A 53 3.27 0.65 3.13
CA ASP A 53 2.14 1.23 2.40
C ASP A 53 2.40 1.26 0.90
N VAL A 54 1.43 0.75 0.13
CA VAL A 54 1.44 0.78 -1.34
C VAL A 54 0.17 1.45 -1.84
N ALA A 55 0.33 2.61 -2.49
CA ALA A 55 -0.75 3.32 -3.16
C ALA A 55 -0.57 3.19 -4.66
N SER A 56 -1.62 2.80 -5.37
CA SER A 56 -1.56 2.62 -6.80
C SER A 56 -2.71 3.33 -7.51
N VAL A 57 -2.36 4.15 -8.49
CA VAL A 57 -3.28 4.86 -9.36
C VAL A 57 -3.26 4.16 -10.70
N ILE A 58 -4.37 3.50 -11.01
CA ILE A 58 -4.58 2.88 -12.31
C ILE A 58 -5.22 3.95 -13.18
N ASP A 59 -4.52 4.42 -14.20
CA ASP A 59 -5.18 5.20 -15.22
C ASP A 59 -6.12 4.24 -15.94
N ALA A 60 -7.42 4.54 -15.91
CA ALA A 60 -8.34 3.71 -16.64
C ALA A 60 -7.90 3.78 -18.12
N SER A 61 -7.88 2.66 -18.82
CA SER A 61 -7.35 2.59 -20.17
C SER A 61 -8.07 3.53 -21.15
N PRO A 62 -7.45 4.09 -22.20
CA PRO A 62 -8.11 5.03 -23.12
C PRO A 62 -9.48 4.59 -23.67
N TRP A 63 -9.86 3.31 -23.62
CA TRP A 63 -11.15 2.80 -24.05
C TRP A 63 -12.37 3.21 -23.19
N TRP A 64 -12.22 3.65 -21.93
CA TRP A 64 -13.34 4.26 -21.20
C TRP A 64 -13.62 5.70 -21.66
N LYS A 65 -12.72 6.30 -22.45
CA LYS A 65 -13.05 7.48 -23.28
C LYS A 65 -13.87 7.10 -24.52
N SER A 66 -14.58 5.96 -24.49
CA SER A 66 -15.66 5.71 -25.44
C SER A 66 -16.59 6.92 -25.41
N THR A 67 -16.80 7.54 -26.57
CA THR A 67 -17.69 8.67 -26.76
C THR A 67 -19.05 8.40 -26.12
N GLU A 68 -19.51 7.15 -26.08
CA GLU A 68 -20.75 6.75 -25.40
C GLU A 68 -20.72 6.99 -23.88
N VAL A 69 -19.63 6.68 -23.18
CA VAL A 69 -19.53 6.87 -21.72
C VAL A 69 -19.55 8.37 -21.40
N ILE A 70 -18.79 9.18 -22.15
CA ILE A 70 -18.78 10.63 -21.99
C ILE A 70 -20.16 11.23 -22.30
N THR A 71 -20.81 10.77 -23.38
CA THR A 71 -22.15 11.24 -23.77
C THR A 71 -23.20 10.84 -22.73
N ASN A 72 -23.08 9.66 -22.13
CA ASN A 72 -24.00 9.19 -21.09
C ASN A 72 -23.83 10.00 -19.79
N ILE A 73 -22.61 10.30 -19.37
CA ILE A 73 -22.36 11.17 -18.20
C ILE A 73 -22.91 12.57 -18.43
N GLN A 74 -22.75 13.14 -19.62
CA GLN A 74 -23.29 14.46 -19.96
C GLN A 74 -24.83 14.46 -19.99
N LYS A 75 -25.47 13.42 -20.51
CA LYS A 75 -26.93 13.27 -20.47
C LYS A 75 -27.46 13.18 -19.05
N ILE A 76 -26.81 12.42 -18.17
CA ILE A 76 -27.20 12.30 -16.76
C ILE A 76 -27.06 13.63 -16.04
N ALA A 77 -25.97 14.38 -16.29
CA ALA A 77 -25.74 15.71 -15.70
C ALA A 77 -26.76 16.76 -16.19
N GLN A 78 -27.25 16.65 -17.43
CA GLN A 78 -28.31 17.52 -17.96
C GLN A 78 -29.70 17.16 -17.39
N GLN A 79 -29.97 15.87 -17.15
CA GLN A 79 -31.22 15.41 -16.56
C GLN A 79 -31.35 15.79 -15.07
N THR A 80 -30.24 15.85 -14.35
CA THR A 80 -30.21 16.29 -12.94
C THR A 80 -30.37 17.79 -12.77
N ASN A 81 -30.31 18.58 -13.85
CA ASN A 81 -30.44 20.04 -13.82
C ASN A 81 -31.81 20.53 -14.34
N ILE A 82 -32.82 19.67 -14.38
CA ILE A 82 -34.20 20.06 -14.66
C ILE A 82 -34.98 20.16 -13.34
N LYS A 83 -35.01 21.40 -12.83
CA LYS A 83 -35.85 22.01 -11.77
C LYS A 83 -35.73 21.47 -10.34
#